data_AF-A0A7Y2UX13-F1
#
_entry.id   AF-A0A7Y2UX13-F1
#
_cell.length_a   1.000
_cell.length_b   1.000
_cell.length_c   1.000
_cell.angle_alpha   90.00
_cell.angle_beta   90.00
_cell.angle_gamma   90.00
#
_symmetry.space_group_name_H-M   'P 1'
#
loop_
_entity.id
_entity.type
_entity.pdbx_description
1 polymer ?
#
loop_
_entity_poly.entity_id
_entity_poly.type
_entity_poly.pdbx_seq_one_letter_code
_entity_poly.pdbx_strand_id
1 'polypeptide(L)' 'MLFLSASYTQQQAFTLQDSLRGSITPERAWWDLLFYDLDVSVNPEEKYIEGTNLIRYKVLDENQLMQIDLQ' A
#
# COMPACT_ATOMS: atom_id res chain seq x y z
N MET A 1 21.01 42.30 -7.96
CA MET A 1 19.74 41.83 -8.54
C MET A 1 19.31 40.60 -7.75
N LEU A 2 18.25 40.70 -6.96
CA LEU A 2 17.63 39.52 -6.35
C LEU A 2 16.76 38.85 -7.42
N PHE A 3 17.03 37.59 -7.75
CA PHE A 3 16.12 36.78 -8.54
C PHE A 3 15.18 36.05 -7.57
N LEU A 4 13.90 36.44 -7.55
CA LEU A 4 12.85 35.61 -6.96
C LEU A 4 12.51 34.50 -7.96
N SER A 5 12.98 33.28 -7.68
CA SER A 5 12.47 32.09 -8.35
C SER A 5 11.12 31.73 -7.74
N ALA A 6 10.05 31.87 -8.53
CA ALA A 6 8.74 31.33 -8.18
C ALA A 6 8.78 29.81 -8.29
N SER A 7 8.59 29.12 -7.16
CA SER A 7 8.42 27.66 -7.14
C SER A 7 7.02 27.32 -7.67
N TYR A 8 6.93 26.74 -8.87
CA TYR A 8 5.70 26.11 -9.34
C TYR A 8 5.51 24.80 -8.58
N THR A 9 4.56 24.78 -7.65
CA THR A 9 4.05 23.52 -7.09
C THR A 9 3.15 22.87 -8.14
N GLN A 10 3.66 21.85 -8.85
CA GLN A 10 2.78 20.99 -9.66
C GLN A 10 1.86 20.23 -8.70
N GLN A 11 0.58 20.61 -8.66
CA GLN A 11 -0.45 19.84 -8.00
C GLN A 11 -0.52 18.47 -8.71
N GLN A 12 -0.20 17.39 -8.01
CA GLN A 12 -0.27 16.05 -8.57
C GLN A 12 -1.73 15.76 -8.93
N ALA A 13 -2.00 15.47 -10.20
CA ALA A 13 -3.36 15.22 -10.66
C ALA A 13 -3.84 13.86 -10.13
N PHE A 14 -4.91 13.88 -9.32
CA PHE A 14 -5.51 12.67 -8.79
C PHE A 14 -6.10 11.82 -9.92
N THR A 15 -5.71 10.56 -10.00
CA THR A 15 -6.13 9.64 -11.06
C THR A 15 -7.30 8.78 -10.60
N LEU A 16 -8.05 8.22 -11.55
CA LEU A 16 -9.07 7.20 -11.24
C LEU A 16 -8.45 5.97 -10.55
N GLN A 17 -7.18 5.67 -10.85
CA GLN A 17 -6.45 4.60 -10.20
C GLN A 17 -6.17 4.90 -8.72
N ASP A 18 -5.97 6.17 -8.35
CA ASP A 18 -5.82 6.60 -6.96
C ASP A 18 -7.14 6.45 -6.19
N SER A 19 -8.29 6.69 -6.84
CA SER A 19 -9.60 6.37 -6.24
C SER A 19 -9.75 4.88 -5.94
N LEU A 20 -9.32 4.02 -6.87
CA LEU A 20 -9.46 2.57 -6.76
C LEU A 20 -8.52 1.95 -5.72
N ARG A 21 -7.33 2.54 -5.55
CA ARG A 21 -6.35 2.09 -4.53
C ARG A 21 -6.63 2.63 -3.14
N GLY A 22 -7.49 3.63 -3.02
CA GLY A 22 -7.75 4.34 -1.78
C GLY A 22 -6.60 5.27 -1.38
N SER A 23 -6.83 6.07 -0.34
CA SER A 23 -5.77 6.89 0.28
C SER A 23 -4.95 6.05 1.26
N ILE A 24 -3.67 6.37 1.43
CA ILE A 24 -2.85 5.79 2.50
C ILE A 24 -3.42 6.21 3.85
N THR A 25 -3.91 5.24 4.62
CA THR A 25 -4.41 5.41 5.99
C THR A 25 -3.26 5.42 7.00
N PRO A 26 -3.45 5.97 8.22
CA PRO A 26 -2.46 5.86 9.28
C PRO A 26 -2.01 4.43 9.56
N GLU A 27 -2.91 3.45 9.47
CA GLU A 27 -2.67 2.02 9.70
C GLU A 27 -1.83 1.36 8.60
N ARG A 28 -1.75 1.97 7.41
CA ARG A 28 -0.89 1.53 6.29
C ARG A 28 0.43 2.30 6.24
N ALA A 29 0.46 3.56 6.64
CA ALA A 29 1.61 4.45 6.45
C ALA A 29 2.87 4.05 7.25
N TRP A 30 2.71 3.39 8.40
CA TRP A 30 3.80 3.17 9.35
C TRP A 30 4.71 1.97 9.05
N TRP A 31 4.44 1.23 7.97
CA TRP A 31 5.22 0.06 7.59
C TRP A 31 5.37 -0.09 6.07
N ASP A 32 6.49 -0.65 5.63
CA ASP A 32 6.78 -0.92 4.22
C ASP A 32 6.87 -2.43 3.96
N LEU A 33 6.18 -2.91 2.93
CA LEU A 33 6.32 -4.28 2.44
C LEU A 33 7.68 -4.45 1.75
N LEU A 34 8.49 -5.38 2.25
CA LEU A 34 9.78 -5.71 1.64
C LEU A 34 9.69 -6.95 0.75
N PHE A 35 8.97 -7.96 1.22
CA PHE A 35 8.81 -9.24 0.54
C PHE A 35 7.56 -9.94 1.04
N TYR A 36 6.92 -10.69 0.16
CA TYR A 36 5.90 -11.66 0.52
C TYR A 36 6.16 -12.97 -0.18
N ASP A 37 5.79 -14.06 0.49
CA ASP A 37 5.66 -15.38 -0.11
C ASP A 37 4.20 -15.80 0.01
N LEU A 38 3.56 -16.09 -1.12
CA LEU A 38 2.14 -16.43 -1.17
C LEU A 38 2.02 -17.89 -1.61
N ASP A 39 1.62 -18.73 -0.67
CA ASP A 39 1.26 -20.12 -0.93
C ASP A 39 -0.26 -20.20 -1.08
N VAL A 40 -0.74 -20.71 -2.22
CA VAL A 40 -2.18 -20.76 -2.54
C VAL A 40 -2.56 -22.12 -3.07
N SER A 41 -3.64 -22.66 -2.51
CA SER A 41 -4.41 -23.77 -3.05
C SER A 41 -5.75 -23.26 -3.56
N VAL A 42 -6.15 -23.73 -4.74
CA VAL A 42 -7.43 -23.38 -5.37
C VAL A 42 -8.31 -24.61 -5.38
N ASN A 43 -9.54 -24.49 -4.86
CA ASN A 43 -10.57 -25.51 -4.97
C ASN A 43 -11.69 -25.01 -5.91
N PRO A 44 -11.68 -25.41 -7.20
CA PRO A 44 -12.66 -24.92 -8.19
C PRO A 44 -14.07 -25.47 -7.97
N GLU A 45 -14.21 -26.68 -7.45
CA GLU A 45 -15.51 -27.32 -7.22
C GLU A 45 -16.29 -26.58 -6.13
N GLU A 46 -15.60 -26.29 -5.02
CA GLU A 46 -16.15 -25.56 -3.87
C GLU A 46 -16.02 -24.04 -4.00
N LYS A 47 -15.39 -23.55 -5.07
CA LYS A 47 -15.19 -22.13 -5.39
C LYS A 47 -14.54 -21.32 -4.26
N TYR A 48 -13.53 -21.89 -3.60
CA TYR A 48 -12.75 -21.17 -2.60
C TYR A 48 -11.25 -21.33 -2.86
N ILE A 49 -10.47 -20.41 -2.29
CA ILE A 49 -9.02 -20.47 -2.23
C ILE A 49 -8.60 -20.49 -0.77
N GLU A 50 -7.51 -21.15 -0.48
CA GLU A 50 -6.89 -21.19 0.85
C GLU A 50 -5.37 -21.14 0.72
N GLY A 51 -4.68 -20.84 1.82
CA GLY A 51 -3.23 -20.76 1.79
C GLY A 51 -2.65 -19.90 2.89
N THR A 52 -1.41 -19.47 2.70
CA THR A 52 -0.67 -18.65 3.66
C THR A 52 0.07 -17.51 2.99
N ASN A 53 0.28 -16.43 3.74
CA ASN A 53 1.11 -15.31 3.30
C ASN A 53 2.19 -15.04 4.36
N LEU A 54 3.46 -15.18 3.98
CA LEU A 54 4.59 -14.79 4.82
C LEU A 54 5.06 -13.39 4.42
N ILE A 55 4.79 -12.40 5.26
CA ILE A 55 5.15 -11.00 5.02
C ILE A 55 6.45 -10.65 5.76
N ARG A 56 7.43 -10.10 5.03
CA ARG A 56 8.55 -9.35 5.62
C ARG A 56 8.32 -7.87 5.37
N TYR A 57 8.37 -7.10 6.45
CA TYR A 57 8.13 -5.66 6.39
C TYR A 57 9.19 -4.89 7.18
N LYS A 58 9.31 -3.61 6.85
CA LYS A 58 10.10 -2.63 7.58
C LYS A 58 9.16 -1.73 8.38
N VAL A 59 9.43 -1.54 9.66
CA VAL A 59 8.76 -0.53 10.48
C VAL A 59 9.36 0.83 10.14
N LEU A 60 8.51 1.79 9.81
CA LEU A 60 8.90 3.17 9.52
C LEU A 60 8.64 4.08 10.72
N ASP A 61 7.50 3.88 11.39
CA ASP A 61 7.04 4.65 12.56
C ASP A 61 6.35 3.75 13.58
N GLU A 62 6.16 4.23 14.81
CA GLU A 62 5.45 3.49 15.86
C GLU A 62 3.93 3.44 15.60
N ASN A 63 3.37 2.24 15.62
CA ASN A 63 1.93 2.01 15.65
C ASN A 63 1.67 0.58 16.15
N GLN A 64 0.42 0.25 16.41
CA GLN A 64 -0.01 -1.07 16.89
C GLN A 64 -1.07 -1.72 16.00
N LEU A 65 -1.67 -0.96 15.08
CA LEU A 65 -2.69 -1.47 14.15
C LEU A 65 -2.16 -1.48 12.71
N MET A 66 -2.07 -2.67 12.13
CA MET A 66 -1.63 -2.88 10.76
C MET A 66 -2.84 -3.07 9.83
N GLN A 67 -2.95 -2.23 8.81
CA GLN A 67 -3.88 -2.47 7.70
C GLN A 67 -3.21 -3.29 6.61
N ILE A 68 -3.79 -4.45 6.27
CA ILE A 68 -3.39 -5.30 5.15
C ILE A 68 -4.61 -5.42 4.21
N ASP A 69 -4.47 -4.94 2.99
CA ASP A 69 -5.50 -5.08 1.95
C ASP A 69 -5.14 -6.23 1.01
N LEU A 70 -6.07 -7.16 0.83
CA LEU A 70 -6.07 -8.08 -0.31
C LEU A 70 -6.73 -7.36 -1.49
N GLN A 71 -5.92 -6.67 -2.31
CA GLN A 71 -6.35 -6.15 -3.62
C GLN A 71 -6.17 -7.19 -4.71
#